data_AF-F1CF75-F1
#
_entry.id   AF-F1CF75-F1
#
_cell.length_a   1.000
_cell.length_b   1.000
_cell.length_c   1.000
_cell.angle_alpha   90.00
_cell.angle_beta   90.00
_cell.angle_gamma   90.00
#
_symmetry.space_group_name_H-M   'P 1'
#
loop_
_entity.id
_entity.type
_entity.pdbx_description
1 polymer ?
#
loop_
_entity_poly.entity_id
_entity_poly.type
_entity_poly.pdbx_seq_one_letter_code
_entity_poly.pdbx_strand_id
1 'polypeptide(L)'
;QVRKSNGFSWGAAGVSTALFTGPMMADIIRRAKPLRRARYVCMEGADKLPNGYYGTSVKLNWVMDPNRGIMLAHKMNGEPLHPDHGRPLRAVIPGQIGGRSVKWLTKLIITEAPSDNWYHIYDNRVLPTMVSPEMASKDKSWWQDDRYAIYDLSVNSATAYPQHNEELPITTPEATYNARGYAYGGGGRRITRVEISLDGGKCWRLADIDYPEDKYRDFDSQLYGGRVDMYSREACFCWCQWALKIPVSDLEASDAILVRAMDEAMNIQPRDMYWSVLGMMNNPWFRVTITKSNGVLKFEHPTQPALMPGGWMERVKKEGGDLTNGSWGQRPNGEAPKEPTIVEEIDMRAKGLNKSIDIEELRQHSGPGSPWFV
;
A
#
# COMPACT_ATOMS: atom_id res chain seq x y z
N GLN A 1 -3.83 -3.90 22.25
CA GLN A 1 -4.95 -3.44 21.40
C GLN A 1 -4.42 -2.71 20.17
N VAL A 2 -4.79 -3.15 18.96
CA VAL A 2 -4.57 -2.38 17.73
C VAL A 2 -5.40 -1.10 17.85
N ARG A 3 -4.73 0.05 17.87
CA ARG A 3 -5.37 1.35 18.11
C ARG A 3 -5.75 2.01 16.80
N LYS A 4 -6.81 2.83 16.83
CA LYS A 4 -7.16 3.70 15.69
C LYS A 4 -5.96 4.61 15.40
N SER A 5 -5.48 4.58 14.16
CA SER A 5 -4.47 5.50 13.66
C SER A 5 -5.09 6.81 13.21
N ASN A 6 -4.26 7.83 12.99
CA ASN A 6 -4.71 9.10 12.41
C ASN A 6 -4.79 9.07 10.87
N GLY A 7 -4.34 7.98 10.23
CA GLY A 7 -4.42 7.80 8.78
C GLY A 7 -5.78 7.29 8.28
N PHE A 8 -6.00 7.41 6.97
CA PHE A 8 -7.20 6.90 6.29
C PHE A 8 -7.30 5.36 6.36
N SER A 9 -8.53 4.85 6.45
CA SER A 9 -8.83 3.42 6.47
C SER A 9 -8.71 2.78 5.08
N TRP A 10 -7.48 2.57 4.62
CA TRP A 10 -7.21 1.82 3.39
C TRP A 10 -7.50 0.33 3.61
N GLY A 11 -8.11 -0.31 2.60
CA GLY A 11 -8.06 -1.76 2.46
C GLY A 11 -6.72 -2.22 1.86
N ALA A 12 -6.64 -3.48 1.42
CA ALA A 12 -5.44 -3.98 0.74
C ALA A 12 -5.19 -3.30 -0.63
N ALA A 13 -6.24 -2.77 -1.26
CA ALA A 13 -6.20 -2.23 -2.63
C ALA A 13 -5.64 -0.79 -2.76
N GLY A 14 -4.90 -0.29 -1.78
CA GLY A 14 -4.19 1.01 -1.84
C GLY A 14 -2.99 1.02 -2.81
N VAL A 15 -3.07 0.27 -3.91
CA VAL A 15 -2.00 0.03 -4.87
C VAL A 15 -2.60 -0.15 -6.27
N SER A 16 -1.89 0.32 -7.30
CA SER A 16 -2.24 0.15 -8.71
C SER A 16 -0.98 0.21 -9.56
N THR A 17 -0.98 -0.46 -10.73
CA THR A 17 0.12 -0.45 -11.69
C THR A 17 -0.35 0.12 -13.03
N ALA A 18 0.46 0.96 -13.66
CA ALA A 18 0.16 1.58 -14.94
C ALA A 18 1.43 1.85 -15.75
N LEU A 19 1.26 1.98 -17.07
CA LEU A 19 2.31 2.45 -17.97
C LEU A 19 2.32 3.97 -17.99
N PHE A 20 3.43 4.58 -17.57
CA PHE A 20 3.59 6.03 -17.59
C PHE A 20 4.48 6.45 -18.76
N THR A 21 4.17 7.58 -19.38
CA THR A 21 4.99 8.16 -20.47
C THR A 21 5.38 9.58 -20.13
N GLY A 22 6.68 9.87 -20.26
CA GLY A 22 7.26 11.20 -20.13
C GLY A 22 8.78 11.16 -20.03
N PRO A 23 9.45 12.33 -19.97
CA PRO A 23 10.90 12.39 -19.86
C PRO A 23 11.40 11.87 -18.51
N MET A 24 12.62 11.30 -18.52
CA MET A 24 13.32 10.96 -17.28
C MET A 24 13.68 12.24 -16.53
N MET A 25 13.44 12.27 -15.22
CA MET A 25 13.74 13.44 -14.39
C MET A 25 15.24 13.74 -14.40
N ALA A 26 16.08 12.70 -14.48
CA ALA A 26 17.54 12.81 -14.62
C ALA A 26 17.96 13.72 -15.78
N ASP A 27 17.31 13.63 -16.94
CA ASP A 27 17.67 14.40 -18.14
C ASP A 27 17.43 15.90 -17.93
N ILE A 28 16.37 16.25 -17.21
CA ILE A 28 16.02 17.62 -16.87
C ILE A 28 16.98 18.16 -15.81
N ILE A 29 17.24 17.39 -14.76
CA ILE A 29 18.14 17.79 -13.67
C ILE A 29 19.58 17.96 -14.17
N ARG A 30 20.06 17.11 -15.10
CA ARG A 30 21.39 17.28 -15.72
C ARG A 30 21.55 18.62 -16.42
N ARG A 31 20.50 19.13 -17.08
CA ARG A 31 20.55 20.45 -17.74
C ARG A 31 20.69 21.60 -16.75
N ALA A 32 20.16 21.46 -15.53
CA ALA A 32 20.27 22.45 -14.46
C ALA A 32 21.66 22.50 -13.80
N LYS A 33 22.56 21.53 -14.10
CA LYS A 33 23.93 21.43 -13.57
C LYS A 33 23.99 21.59 -12.03
N PRO A 34 23.47 20.61 -11.27
CA PRO A 34 23.44 20.66 -9.81
C PRO A 34 24.81 20.98 -9.18
N LEU A 35 24.81 21.81 -8.12
CA LEU A 35 26.02 22.07 -7.34
C LEU A 35 26.52 20.78 -6.67
N ARG A 36 27.84 20.66 -6.46
CA ARG A 36 28.46 19.47 -5.82
C ARG A 36 27.90 19.15 -4.43
N ARG A 37 27.39 20.16 -3.70
CA ARG A 37 26.77 19.99 -2.37
C ARG A 37 25.31 19.54 -2.42
N ALA A 38 24.67 19.57 -3.58
CA ALA A 38 23.27 19.15 -3.70
C ALA A 38 23.11 17.66 -3.37
N ARG A 39 22.04 17.33 -2.66
CA ARG A 39 21.71 15.97 -2.21
C ARG A 39 20.27 15.58 -2.45
N TYR A 40 19.36 16.53 -2.64
CA TYR A 40 17.93 16.29 -2.80
C TYR A 40 17.34 17.05 -3.98
N VAL A 41 16.25 16.50 -4.50
CA VAL A 41 15.33 17.17 -5.42
C VAL A 41 14.00 17.32 -4.68
N CYS A 42 13.71 18.53 -4.24
CA CYS A 42 12.41 18.91 -3.71
C CYS A 42 11.43 19.13 -4.86
N MET A 43 10.18 18.71 -4.66
CA MET A 43 9.08 18.80 -5.61
C MET A 43 7.92 19.51 -4.95
N GLU A 44 7.24 20.39 -5.68
CA GLU A 44 6.04 21.11 -5.23
C GLU A 44 4.92 20.95 -6.27
N GLY A 45 3.71 20.65 -5.80
CA GLY A 45 2.49 20.58 -6.60
C GLY A 45 1.77 21.92 -6.72
N ALA A 46 0.69 21.97 -7.51
CA ALA A 46 -0.15 23.15 -7.68
C ALA A 46 -1.35 23.17 -6.70
N ASP A 47 -1.61 22.06 -6.00
CA ASP A 47 -2.74 21.91 -5.10
C ASP A 47 -2.53 22.70 -3.81
N LYS A 48 -3.52 23.52 -3.46
CA LYS A 48 -3.50 24.33 -2.24
C LYS A 48 -4.27 23.60 -1.15
N LEU A 49 -3.53 23.05 -0.18
CA LEU A 49 -4.05 22.33 0.97
C LEU A 49 -4.03 23.22 2.22
N PRO A 50 -4.61 22.79 3.37
CA PRO A 50 -4.68 23.62 4.58
C PRO A 50 -3.33 24.15 5.09
N ASN A 51 -2.23 23.43 4.86
CA ASN A 51 -0.88 23.81 5.29
C ASN A 51 0.01 24.28 4.12
N GLY A 52 -0.59 24.74 3.02
CA GLY A 52 0.12 25.23 1.84
C GLY A 52 0.10 24.25 0.67
N TYR A 53 1.04 24.42 -0.27
CA TYR A 53 1.14 23.51 -1.41
C TYR A 53 1.73 22.17 -1.00
N TYR A 54 1.23 21.07 -1.58
CA TYR A 54 1.86 19.78 -1.36
C TYR A 54 3.31 19.80 -1.86
N GLY A 55 4.24 19.39 -1.01
CA GLY A 55 5.64 19.33 -1.37
C GLY A 55 6.40 18.28 -0.59
N THR A 56 7.43 17.74 -1.24
CA THR A 56 8.26 16.68 -0.65
C THR A 56 9.62 16.64 -1.34
N SER A 57 10.48 15.67 -1.00
CA SER A 57 11.75 15.50 -1.70
C SER A 57 12.12 14.04 -1.91
N VAL A 58 13.03 13.81 -2.84
CA VAL A 58 13.75 12.55 -3.03
C VAL A 58 15.25 12.81 -3.16
N LYS A 59 16.07 11.78 -2.92
CA LYS A 59 17.53 11.91 -3.02
C LYS A 59 17.94 12.14 -4.47
N LEU A 60 18.83 13.11 -4.68
CA LEU A 60 19.36 13.47 -5.99
C LEU A 60 20.08 12.30 -6.66
N ASN A 61 20.85 11.50 -5.92
CA ASN A 61 21.53 10.34 -6.48
C ASN A 61 20.54 9.31 -7.06
N TRP A 62 19.38 9.14 -6.43
CA TRP A 62 18.32 8.27 -6.92
C TRP A 62 17.63 8.82 -8.16
N VAL A 63 17.41 10.13 -8.23
CA VAL A 63 16.90 10.80 -9.44
C VAL A 63 17.84 10.59 -10.62
N MET A 64 19.15 10.58 -10.36
CA MET A 64 20.19 10.44 -11.39
C MET A 64 20.47 8.99 -11.78
N ASP A 65 19.98 8.01 -11.01
CA ASP A 65 20.20 6.59 -11.23
C ASP A 65 19.25 6.05 -12.33
N PRO A 66 19.77 5.64 -13.50
CA PRO A 66 18.95 5.11 -14.58
C PRO A 66 18.18 3.85 -14.18
N ASN A 67 18.69 3.06 -13.23
CA ASN A 67 18.00 1.87 -12.76
C ASN A 67 16.72 2.21 -12.00
N ARG A 68 16.62 3.40 -11.37
CA ARG A 68 15.43 3.82 -10.60
C ARG A 68 14.29 4.39 -11.45
N GLY A 69 14.56 4.75 -12.70
CA GLY A 69 13.50 5.13 -13.64
C GLY A 69 12.60 6.29 -13.22
N ILE A 70 13.11 7.24 -12.43
CA ILE A 70 12.32 8.38 -11.95
C ILE A 70 12.00 9.32 -13.12
N MET A 71 10.72 9.60 -13.36
CA MET A 71 10.25 10.33 -14.54
C MET A 71 9.26 11.44 -14.19
N LEU A 72 9.09 12.37 -15.14
CA LEU A 72 8.00 13.33 -15.15
C LEU A 72 6.96 12.88 -16.18
N ALA A 73 5.88 12.25 -15.72
CA ALA A 73 4.87 11.68 -16.61
C ALA A 73 3.82 12.71 -17.01
N HIS A 74 3.42 12.67 -18.28
CA HIS A 74 2.30 13.43 -18.84
C HIS A 74 1.21 12.55 -19.47
N LYS A 75 1.44 11.22 -19.53
CA LYS A 75 0.43 10.20 -19.88
C LYS A 75 0.44 9.04 -18.90
N MET A 76 -0.71 8.37 -18.79
CA MET A 76 -0.92 7.13 -18.06
C MET A 76 -1.77 6.20 -18.92
N ASN A 77 -1.26 5.00 -19.22
CA ASN A 77 -1.87 4.01 -20.10
C ASN A 77 -2.24 4.56 -21.50
N GLY A 78 -1.36 5.37 -22.08
CA GLY A 78 -1.53 5.94 -23.42
C GLY A 78 -2.33 7.24 -23.49
N GLU A 79 -3.15 7.50 -22.47
CA GLU A 79 -3.99 8.69 -22.38
C GLU A 79 -3.32 9.83 -21.62
N PRO A 80 -3.66 11.10 -21.91
CA PRO A 80 -3.31 12.22 -21.04
C PRO A 80 -3.74 11.96 -19.58
N LEU A 81 -2.95 12.43 -18.62
CA LEU A 81 -3.30 12.26 -17.20
C LEU A 81 -4.71 12.79 -16.91
N HIS A 82 -5.51 12.01 -16.17
CA HIS A 82 -6.72 12.49 -15.54
C HIS A 82 -6.38 13.56 -14.46
N PRO A 83 -7.26 14.53 -14.15
CA PRO A 83 -7.04 15.48 -13.05
C PRO A 83 -6.59 14.82 -11.75
N ASP A 84 -7.23 13.73 -11.30
CA ASP A 84 -6.86 13.01 -10.07
C ASP A 84 -5.46 12.37 -10.11
N HIS A 85 -4.94 12.13 -11.31
CA HIS A 85 -3.62 11.59 -11.55
C HIS A 85 -2.59 12.66 -11.90
N GLY A 86 -2.89 13.94 -11.69
CA GLY A 86 -1.89 15.00 -11.72
C GLY A 86 -1.77 15.73 -13.06
N ARG A 87 -2.84 15.81 -13.85
CA ARG A 87 -2.85 16.58 -15.12
C ARG A 87 -2.31 18.02 -14.92
N PRO A 88 -1.41 18.54 -15.79
CA PRO A 88 -0.86 17.90 -16.98
C PRO A 88 0.43 17.10 -16.73
N LEU A 89 1.03 17.22 -15.55
CA LEU A 89 2.35 16.68 -15.26
C LEU A 89 2.47 16.22 -13.81
N ARG A 90 3.04 15.04 -13.59
CA ARG A 90 3.39 14.53 -12.26
C ARG A 90 4.79 13.95 -12.23
N ALA A 91 5.39 13.87 -11.05
CA ALA A 91 6.47 12.93 -10.81
C ALA A 91 5.91 11.50 -10.68
N VAL A 92 6.65 10.53 -11.21
CA VAL A 92 6.44 9.09 -10.96
C VAL A 92 7.77 8.53 -10.47
N ILE A 93 7.75 7.97 -9.25
CA ILE A 93 8.94 7.51 -8.54
C ILE A 93 8.78 6.01 -8.24
N PRO A 94 9.27 5.14 -9.14
CA PRO A 94 9.13 3.70 -8.99
C PRO A 94 9.76 3.15 -7.69
N GLY A 95 9.10 2.16 -7.10
CA GLY A 95 9.58 1.49 -5.88
C GLY A 95 9.47 2.33 -4.59
N GLN A 96 8.89 3.53 -4.64
CA GLN A 96 8.63 4.39 -3.48
C GLN A 96 7.14 4.56 -3.22
N ILE A 97 6.79 5.03 -2.01
CA ILE A 97 5.39 5.35 -1.68
C ILE A 97 4.83 6.44 -2.61
N GLY A 98 3.51 6.38 -2.84
CA GLY A 98 2.79 7.34 -3.68
C GLY A 98 2.99 8.81 -3.27
N GLY A 99 3.17 9.08 -1.97
CA GLY A 99 3.44 10.43 -1.45
C GLY A 99 4.70 11.09 -2.03
N ARG A 100 5.69 10.33 -2.49
CA ARG A 100 6.87 10.93 -3.16
C ARG A 100 6.62 11.28 -4.62
N SER A 101 5.57 10.73 -5.24
CA SER A 101 5.19 10.98 -6.63
C SER A 101 4.25 12.19 -6.75
N VAL A 102 4.80 13.40 -6.56
CA VAL A 102 4.05 14.67 -6.55
C VAL A 102 3.22 14.88 -7.82
N LYS A 103 1.91 15.13 -7.64
CA LYS A 103 0.95 15.44 -8.70
C LYS A 103 0.92 16.94 -8.99
N TRP A 104 0.41 17.32 -10.16
CA TRP A 104 0.23 18.72 -10.57
C TRP A 104 1.53 19.53 -10.42
N LEU A 105 2.64 18.96 -10.86
CA LEU A 105 3.99 19.41 -10.54
C LEU A 105 4.27 20.83 -11.09
N THR A 106 4.74 21.73 -10.21
CA THR A 106 5.07 23.12 -10.56
C THR A 106 6.54 23.45 -10.41
N LYS A 107 7.23 22.87 -9.42
CA LYS A 107 8.64 23.18 -9.13
C LYS A 107 9.47 21.93 -8.90
N LEU A 108 10.71 21.98 -9.37
CA LEU A 108 11.83 21.13 -8.96
C LEU A 108 12.91 22.03 -8.36
N ILE A 109 13.25 21.79 -7.10
CA ILE A 109 14.20 22.63 -6.34
C ILE A 109 15.32 21.72 -5.85
N ILE A 110 16.55 22.00 -6.27
CA ILE A 110 17.72 21.19 -5.92
C ILE A 110 18.36 21.75 -4.65
N THR A 111 18.42 20.93 -3.60
CA THR A 111 18.82 21.36 -2.26
C THR A 111 19.89 20.46 -1.66
N GLU A 112 20.57 20.95 -0.61
CA GLU A 112 21.52 20.17 0.20
C GLU A 112 20.81 19.33 1.27
N ALA A 113 19.69 19.82 1.80
CA ALA A 113 18.87 19.15 2.80
C ALA A 113 17.54 18.64 2.20
N PRO A 114 16.86 17.69 2.87
CA PRO A 114 15.49 17.29 2.52
C PRO A 114 14.52 18.48 2.52
N SER A 115 13.34 18.27 1.93
CA SER A 115 12.26 19.27 1.92
C SER A 115 11.84 19.66 3.34
N ASP A 116 11.73 20.96 3.58
CA ASP A 116 11.16 21.56 4.79
C ASP A 116 9.63 21.77 4.68
N ASN A 117 9.01 21.30 3.60
CA ASN A 117 7.57 21.40 3.40
C ASN A 117 6.81 20.67 4.51
N TRP A 118 5.71 21.27 4.97
CA TRP A 118 4.88 20.73 6.05
C TRP A 118 4.48 19.26 5.80
N TYR A 119 4.10 18.91 4.57
CA TYR A 119 3.68 17.55 4.19
C TYR A 119 4.84 16.54 4.10
N HIS A 120 6.08 17.01 4.01
CA HIS A 120 7.26 16.15 4.12
C HIS A 120 7.59 15.81 5.59
N ILE A 121 7.33 16.76 6.50
CA ILE A 121 7.65 16.63 7.92
C ILE A 121 6.54 15.84 8.63
N TYR A 122 5.28 16.27 8.53
CA TYR A 122 4.18 15.79 9.36
C TYR A 122 3.31 14.69 8.74
N ASP A 123 3.71 14.15 7.58
CA ASP A 123 3.03 13.05 6.90
C ASP A 123 4.06 12.08 6.30
N ASN A 124 3.61 10.90 5.88
CA ASN A 124 4.45 9.90 5.19
C ASN A 124 5.68 9.45 6.00
N ARG A 125 5.47 9.16 7.30
CA ARG A 125 6.46 8.63 8.24
C ARG A 125 5.96 7.39 8.98
N VAL A 126 6.88 6.46 9.26
CA VAL A 126 6.64 5.35 10.21
C VAL A 126 7.39 5.68 11.50
N LEU A 127 6.65 6.22 12.48
CA LEU A 127 7.21 6.52 13.79
C LEU A 127 7.42 5.23 14.61
N PRO A 128 8.39 5.21 15.54
CA PRO A 128 8.64 4.07 16.42
C PRO A 128 7.38 3.61 17.20
N THR A 129 7.24 2.30 17.41
CA THR A 129 6.01 1.69 17.98
C THR A 129 5.60 2.22 19.36
N MET A 130 6.54 2.71 20.17
CA MET A 130 6.26 3.27 21.49
C MET A 130 5.69 4.69 21.45
N VAL A 131 5.77 5.36 20.30
CA VAL A 131 5.26 6.74 20.15
C VAL A 131 3.75 6.69 19.99
N SER A 132 3.04 7.22 20.98
CA SER A 132 1.58 7.36 20.91
C SER A 132 1.16 8.60 20.09
N PRO A 133 -0.11 8.70 19.64
CA PRO A 133 -0.61 9.89 18.99
C PRO A 133 -0.49 11.15 19.86
N GLU A 134 -0.64 11.01 21.17
CA GLU A 134 -0.48 12.09 22.15
C GLU A 134 0.97 12.52 22.30
N MET A 135 1.93 11.59 22.24
CA MET A 135 3.36 11.92 22.24
C MET A 135 3.75 12.66 20.95
N ALA A 136 3.30 12.15 19.80
CA ALA A 136 3.59 12.74 18.50
C ALA A 136 2.96 14.13 18.30
N SER A 137 1.86 14.44 18.98
CA SER A 137 1.22 15.76 18.92
C SER A 137 1.89 16.78 19.85
N LYS A 138 2.39 16.34 21.01
CA LYS A 138 3.07 17.20 21.99
C LYS A 138 4.51 17.51 21.61
N ASP A 139 5.22 16.56 21.01
CA ASP A 139 6.62 16.69 20.63
C ASP A 139 6.79 16.59 19.12
N LYS A 140 7.07 17.74 18.48
CA LYS A 140 7.25 17.84 17.03
C LYS A 140 8.55 17.20 16.54
N SER A 141 9.52 16.94 17.43
CA SER A 141 10.82 16.37 17.04
C SER A 141 10.68 14.96 16.46
N TRP A 142 9.64 14.20 16.85
CA TRP A 142 9.31 12.90 16.26
C TRP A 142 9.12 12.96 14.75
N TRP A 143 8.68 14.10 14.21
CA TRP A 143 8.42 14.29 12.79
C TRP A 143 9.61 14.85 12.01
N GLN A 144 10.69 15.25 12.70
CA GLN A 144 11.83 15.93 12.08
C GLN A 144 13.04 14.99 11.90
N ASP A 145 12.95 13.76 12.40
CA ASP A 145 13.98 12.75 12.20
C ASP A 145 13.73 11.94 10.92
N ASP A 146 14.57 12.19 9.93
CA ASP A 146 14.50 11.58 8.59
C ASP A 146 14.65 10.05 8.57
N ARG A 147 15.12 9.44 9.66
CA ARG A 147 15.12 7.97 9.80
C ARG A 147 13.72 7.38 9.75
N TYR A 148 12.69 8.18 10.05
CA TYR A 148 11.30 7.75 10.02
C TYR A 148 10.58 8.13 8.72
N ALA A 149 11.21 8.94 7.86
CA ALA A 149 10.63 9.35 6.58
C ALA A 149 10.58 8.17 5.59
N ILE A 150 9.40 7.89 5.05
CA ILE A 150 9.24 6.78 4.13
C ILE A 150 9.70 7.18 2.73
N TYR A 151 10.52 6.34 2.10
CA TYR A 151 10.89 6.47 0.70
C TYR A 151 10.53 5.18 -0.04
N ASP A 152 11.48 4.24 -0.12
CA ASP A 152 11.27 2.93 -0.72
C ASP A 152 10.20 2.13 0.06
N LEU A 153 9.37 1.39 -0.67
CA LEU A 153 8.38 0.47 -0.08
C LEU A 153 9.08 -0.70 0.66
N SER A 154 8.40 -1.27 1.65
CA SER A 154 8.71 -2.57 2.24
C SER A 154 8.08 -3.68 1.40
N VAL A 155 8.54 -4.91 1.60
CA VAL A 155 7.90 -6.11 1.04
C VAL A 155 6.49 -6.22 1.59
N ASN A 156 5.51 -6.46 0.71
CA ASN A 156 4.12 -6.69 1.08
C ASN A 156 3.47 -7.73 0.16
N SER A 157 2.45 -8.41 0.66
CA SER A 157 1.61 -9.32 -0.12
C SER A 157 0.21 -9.40 0.48
N ALA A 158 -0.77 -9.65 -0.36
CA ALA A 158 -2.15 -9.84 0.05
C ALA A 158 -2.85 -10.89 -0.80
N THR A 159 -3.81 -11.57 -0.19
CA THR A 159 -4.71 -12.52 -0.86
C THR A 159 -5.84 -11.75 -1.52
N ALA A 160 -6.08 -12.03 -2.81
CA ALA A 160 -7.24 -11.50 -3.54
C ALA A 160 -8.36 -12.55 -3.63
N TYR A 161 -7.97 -13.83 -3.79
CA TYR A 161 -8.89 -14.98 -3.81
C TYR A 161 -8.42 -16.03 -2.81
N PRO A 162 -9.30 -16.50 -1.93
CA PRO A 162 -10.75 -16.27 -1.94
C PRO A 162 -11.16 -14.85 -1.60
N GLN A 163 -12.25 -14.38 -2.19
CA GLN A 163 -12.81 -13.05 -1.94
C GLN A 163 -13.42 -12.98 -0.54
N HIS A 164 -13.60 -11.77 -0.02
CA HIS A 164 -14.35 -11.58 1.21
C HIS A 164 -15.81 -12.05 1.02
N ASN A 165 -16.30 -12.87 1.95
CA ASN A 165 -17.59 -13.56 1.90
C ASN A 165 -17.76 -14.54 0.74
N GLU A 166 -16.68 -14.94 0.05
CA GLU A 166 -16.75 -16.05 -0.89
C GLU A 166 -17.17 -17.32 -0.15
N GLU A 167 -18.08 -18.08 -0.76
CA GLU A 167 -18.58 -19.36 -0.26
C GLU A 167 -18.13 -20.47 -1.21
N LEU A 168 -17.47 -21.49 -0.66
CA LEU A 168 -16.96 -22.64 -1.39
C LEU A 168 -17.63 -23.92 -0.87
N PRO A 169 -18.54 -24.53 -1.65
CA PRO A 169 -19.15 -25.80 -1.28
C PRO A 169 -18.12 -26.93 -1.25
N ILE A 170 -18.15 -27.74 -0.18
CA ILE A 170 -17.33 -28.94 -0.04
C ILE A 170 -18.03 -30.04 -0.85
N THR A 171 -17.61 -30.21 -2.10
CA THR A 171 -18.26 -31.13 -3.05
C THR A 171 -17.58 -32.49 -3.09
N THR A 172 -16.28 -32.51 -3.40
CA THR A 172 -15.49 -33.74 -3.58
C THR A 172 -14.12 -33.62 -2.90
N PRO A 173 -13.58 -34.72 -2.35
CA PRO A 173 -12.25 -34.72 -1.71
C PRO A 173 -11.10 -34.28 -2.63
N GLU A 174 -11.22 -34.54 -3.93
CA GLU A 174 -10.20 -34.23 -4.93
C GLU A 174 -10.27 -32.78 -5.44
N ALA A 175 -11.28 -32.01 -5.02
CA ALA A 175 -11.42 -30.63 -5.44
C ALA A 175 -10.21 -29.79 -4.99
N THR A 176 -9.73 -28.92 -5.88
CA THR A 176 -8.68 -27.93 -5.56
C THR A 176 -9.21 -26.53 -5.72
N TYR A 177 -8.86 -25.65 -4.79
CA TYR A 177 -9.09 -24.23 -4.86
C TYR A 177 -7.83 -23.48 -5.31
N ASN A 178 -7.96 -22.55 -6.25
CA ASN A 178 -6.82 -21.74 -6.71
C ASN A 178 -6.75 -20.43 -5.94
N ALA A 179 -6.02 -20.43 -4.81
CA ALA A 179 -5.75 -19.22 -4.05
C ALA A 179 -4.80 -18.32 -4.84
N ARG A 180 -5.09 -17.02 -4.89
CA ARG A 180 -4.27 -16.07 -5.67
C ARG A 180 -4.28 -14.68 -5.05
N GLY A 181 -3.25 -13.91 -5.37
CA GLY A 181 -3.09 -12.54 -4.90
C GLY A 181 -1.92 -11.85 -5.56
N TYR A 182 -1.44 -10.79 -4.93
CA TYR A 182 -0.29 -10.04 -5.42
C TYR A 182 0.76 -9.87 -4.31
N ALA A 183 1.98 -9.56 -4.74
CA ALA A 183 3.05 -9.11 -3.88
C ALA A 183 3.82 -7.96 -4.54
N TYR A 184 4.42 -7.09 -3.74
CA TYR A 184 5.26 -6.00 -4.21
C TYR A 184 6.37 -5.69 -3.22
N GLY A 185 7.43 -5.05 -3.71
CA GLY A 185 8.55 -4.55 -2.91
C GLY A 185 8.88 -3.09 -3.27
N GLY A 186 9.87 -2.53 -2.58
CA GLY A 186 10.38 -1.19 -2.87
C GLY A 186 11.79 -1.18 -3.43
N GLY A 187 12.23 0.00 -3.86
CA GLY A 187 13.61 0.24 -4.29
C GLY A 187 14.08 -0.61 -5.49
N GLY A 188 13.16 -1.21 -6.24
CA GLY A 188 13.48 -2.08 -7.38
C GLY A 188 13.75 -3.53 -7.01
N ARG A 189 13.54 -3.95 -5.76
CA ARG A 189 13.87 -5.31 -5.32
C ARG A 189 12.84 -6.32 -5.78
N ARG A 190 13.30 -7.42 -6.39
CA ARG A 190 12.43 -8.50 -6.85
C ARG A 190 11.85 -9.27 -5.65
N ILE A 191 10.54 -9.53 -5.68
CA ILE A 191 9.94 -10.56 -4.82
C ILE A 191 10.38 -11.91 -5.34
N THR A 192 11.12 -12.69 -4.54
CA THR A 192 11.67 -13.97 -4.97
C THR A 192 10.80 -15.14 -4.52
N ARG A 193 10.03 -14.96 -3.44
CA ARG A 193 9.22 -16.03 -2.84
C ARG A 193 7.93 -15.45 -2.27
N VAL A 194 6.83 -16.15 -2.53
CA VAL A 194 5.56 -15.98 -1.83
C VAL A 194 5.21 -17.34 -1.22
N GLU A 195 4.91 -17.33 0.07
CA GLU A 195 4.65 -18.53 0.83
C GLU A 195 3.27 -18.47 1.47
N ILE A 196 2.55 -19.60 1.42
CA ILE A 196 1.23 -19.76 2.00
C ILE A 196 1.29 -20.76 3.14
N SER A 197 0.67 -20.42 4.27
CA SER A 197 0.47 -21.32 5.40
C SER A 197 -1.01 -21.52 5.71
N LEU A 198 -1.32 -22.74 6.13
CA LEU A 198 -2.67 -23.23 6.47
C LEU A 198 -2.74 -23.74 7.92
N ASP A 199 -1.65 -23.61 8.68
CA ASP A 199 -1.48 -24.20 10.02
C ASP A 199 -0.95 -23.17 11.05
N GLY A 200 -1.27 -21.89 10.84
CA GLY A 200 -0.86 -20.80 11.72
C GLY A 200 0.59 -20.36 11.54
N GLY A 201 1.23 -20.71 10.43
CA GLY A 201 2.62 -20.33 10.10
C GLY A 201 3.67 -21.36 10.51
N LYS A 202 3.27 -22.60 10.84
CA LYS A 202 4.19 -23.68 11.23
C LYS A 202 4.86 -24.29 9.99
N CYS A 203 4.07 -24.59 8.96
CA CYS A 203 4.55 -25.05 7.66
C CYS A 203 4.17 -24.05 6.56
N TRP A 204 4.97 -24.02 5.50
CA TRP A 204 4.83 -23.09 4.39
C TRP A 204 4.89 -23.83 3.05
N ARG A 205 3.98 -23.47 2.15
CA ARG A 205 3.92 -23.96 0.76
C ARG A 205 4.37 -22.84 -0.16
N LEU A 206 5.21 -23.15 -1.14
CA LEU A 206 5.71 -22.17 -2.10
C LEU A 206 4.66 -21.93 -3.20
N ALA A 207 4.33 -20.66 -3.45
CA ALA A 207 3.43 -20.27 -4.52
C ALA A 207 4.17 -20.13 -5.86
N ASP A 208 3.45 -20.33 -6.96
CA ASP A 208 3.92 -19.90 -8.28
C ASP A 208 3.79 -18.38 -8.38
N ILE A 209 4.77 -17.71 -8.98
CA ILE A 209 4.80 -16.25 -9.16
C ILE A 209 4.85 -15.92 -10.66
N ASP A 210 3.93 -15.07 -11.12
CA ASP A 210 3.95 -14.42 -12.42
C ASP A 210 4.49 -12.99 -12.29
N TYR A 211 5.44 -12.63 -13.15
CA TYR A 211 6.06 -11.32 -13.21
C TYR A 211 5.72 -10.62 -14.54
N PRO A 212 4.56 -9.96 -14.66
CA PRO A 212 4.15 -9.32 -15.91
C PRO A 212 5.15 -8.27 -16.43
N GLU A 213 5.95 -7.66 -15.55
CA GLU A 213 7.00 -6.71 -15.90
C GLU A 213 8.09 -7.31 -16.79
N ASP A 214 8.39 -8.60 -16.64
CA ASP A 214 9.47 -9.25 -17.41
C ASP A 214 9.12 -9.34 -18.91
N LYS A 215 7.83 -9.37 -19.26
CA LYS A 215 7.37 -9.25 -20.65
C LYS A 215 7.79 -7.92 -21.30
N TYR A 216 7.97 -6.87 -20.50
CA TYR A 216 8.45 -5.57 -20.98
C TYR A 216 9.97 -5.48 -21.01
N ARG A 217 10.71 -6.35 -20.31
CA ARG A 217 12.17 -6.46 -20.45
C ARG A 217 12.55 -7.11 -21.78
N ASP A 218 11.72 -8.03 -22.25
CA ASP A 218 11.87 -8.67 -23.57
C ASP A 218 11.34 -7.80 -24.74
N PHE A 219 10.75 -6.64 -24.43
CA PHE A 219 10.17 -5.73 -25.41
C PHE A 219 11.09 -4.53 -25.69
N ASP A 220 11.69 -4.47 -26.88
CA ASP A 220 12.48 -3.32 -27.34
C ASP A 220 11.77 -2.61 -28.50
N SER A 221 10.86 -1.69 -28.16
CA SER A 221 10.18 -0.83 -29.13
C SER A 221 9.59 0.41 -28.44
N GLN A 222 8.81 1.19 -29.19
CA GLN A 222 8.06 2.32 -28.67
C GLN A 222 6.64 1.93 -28.27
N LEU A 223 6.16 2.52 -27.18
CA LEU A 223 4.79 2.41 -26.72
C LEU A 223 4.30 3.78 -26.28
N TYR A 224 3.13 4.20 -26.78
CA TYR A 224 2.49 5.49 -26.46
C TYR A 224 3.33 6.76 -26.73
N GLY A 225 4.32 6.64 -27.62
CA GLY A 225 5.25 7.73 -27.97
C GLY A 225 6.48 7.83 -27.05
N GLY A 226 6.69 6.85 -26.15
CA GLY A 226 7.92 6.70 -25.39
C GLY A 226 8.65 5.41 -25.77
N ARG A 227 9.97 5.39 -25.62
CA ARG A 227 10.75 4.15 -25.69
C ARG A 227 10.49 3.32 -24.44
N VAL A 228 10.27 2.01 -24.59
CA VAL A 228 10.32 1.06 -23.48
C VAL A 228 11.77 0.62 -23.33
N ASP A 229 12.43 1.03 -22.25
CA ASP A 229 13.86 0.84 -22.01
C ASP A 229 14.12 0.00 -20.75
N MET A 230 13.35 -1.08 -20.60
CA MET A 230 13.40 -1.98 -19.44
C MET A 230 14.44 -3.11 -19.59
N TYR A 231 14.86 -3.43 -20.82
CA TYR A 231 15.74 -4.57 -21.14
C TYR A 231 17.08 -4.55 -20.38
N SER A 232 17.62 -3.37 -20.08
CA SER A 232 18.91 -3.22 -19.39
C SER A 232 18.76 -3.05 -17.87
N ARG A 233 17.54 -3.03 -17.35
CA ARG A 233 17.26 -2.80 -15.93
C ARG A 233 17.02 -4.15 -15.28
N GLU A 234 17.61 -4.38 -14.12
CA GLU A 234 17.28 -5.55 -13.29
C GLU A 234 16.22 -5.22 -12.23
N ALA A 235 16.05 -3.93 -11.94
CA ALA A 235 15.09 -3.44 -10.95
C ALA A 235 13.64 -3.79 -11.33
N CYS A 236 12.87 -4.26 -10.35
CA CYS A 236 11.44 -4.60 -10.45
C CYS A 236 10.57 -3.54 -9.78
N PHE A 237 9.75 -2.86 -10.57
CA PHE A 237 8.91 -1.76 -10.10
C PHE A 237 7.42 -2.05 -10.11
N CYS A 238 7.01 -3.12 -10.77
CA CYS A 238 5.63 -3.57 -10.76
C CYS A 238 5.44 -4.65 -9.70
N TRP A 239 4.20 -4.77 -9.22
CA TRP A 239 3.79 -5.93 -8.45
C TRP A 239 3.93 -7.23 -9.28
N CYS A 240 4.07 -8.35 -8.59
CA CYS A 240 3.92 -9.69 -9.17
C CYS A 240 2.62 -10.32 -8.68
N GLN A 241 2.11 -11.29 -9.43
CA GLN A 241 0.93 -12.06 -9.06
C GLN A 241 1.37 -13.43 -8.56
N TRP A 242 0.72 -13.97 -7.54
CA TRP A 242 1.00 -15.30 -7.04
C TRP A 242 -0.24 -16.18 -7.09
N ALA A 243 -0.03 -17.49 -7.25
CA ALA A 243 -1.08 -18.50 -7.22
C ALA A 243 -0.62 -19.78 -6.53
N LEU A 244 -1.54 -20.45 -5.83
CA LEU A 244 -1.32 -21.77 -5.25
C LEU A 244 -2.61 -22.58 -5.33
N LYS A 245 -2.53 -23.77 -5.94
CA LYS A 245 -3.61 -24.77 -5.90
C LYS A 245 -3.58 -25.49 -4.55
N ILE A 246 -4.67 -25.39 -3.82
CA ILE A 246 -4.83 -25.95 -2.47
C ILE A 246 -5.95 -26.99 -2.51
N PRO A 247 -5.74 -28.24 -2.06
CA PRO A 247 -6.82 -29.20 -1.87
C PRO A 247 -7.91 -28.63 -0.95
N VAL A 248 -9.19 -28.77 -1.32
CA VAL A 248 -10.31 -28.27 -0.51
C VAL A 248 -10.34 -28.95 0.85
N SER A 249 -9.90 -30.21 0.95
CA SER A 249 -9.69 -30.93 2.21
C SER A 249 -8.73 -30.21 3.17
N ASP A 250 -7.69 -29.56 2.64
CA ASP A 250 -6.73 -28.82 3.45
C ASP A 250 -7.35 -27.53 3.96
N LEU A 251 -8.12 -26.82 3.12
CA LEU A 251 -8.87 -25.64 3.55
C LEU A 251 -9.93 -26.01 4.59
N GLU A 252 -10.59 -27.15 4.43
CA GLU A 252 -11.52 -27.72 5.40
C GLU A 252 -10.82 -28.14 6.70
N ALA A 253 -9.54 -28.46 6.69
CA ALA A 253 -8.77 -28.75 7.91
C ALA A 253 -8.24 -27.49 8.62
N SER A 254 -8.30 -26.32 7.97
CA SER A 254 -7.65 -25.08 8.42
C SER A 254 -8.62 -24.06 9.02
N ASP A 255 -8.08 -23.08 9.75
CA ASP A 255 -8.80 -21.92 10.29
C ASP A 255 -8.56 -20.64 9.47
N ALA A 256 -7.47 -20.61 8.69
CA ALA A 256 -7.08 -19.45 7.91
C ALA A 256 -6.10 -19.81 6.78
N ILE A 257 -6.02 -18.90 5.80
CA ILE A 257 -4.96 -18.79 4.81
C ILE A 257 -4.07 -17.61 5.23
N LEU A 258 -2.78 -17.87 5.44
CA LEU A 258 -1.76 -16.86 5.70
C LEU A 258 -0.87 -16.73 4.47
N VAL A 259 -0.56 -15.50 4.05
CA VAL A 259 0.43 -15.23 3.00
C VAL A 259 1.51 -14.28 3.48
N ARG A 260 2.75 -14.58 3.08
CA ARG A 260 3.92 -13.70 3.25
C ARG A 260 4.80 -13.73 2.00
N ALA A 261 5.49 -12.62 1.74
CA ALA A 261 6.49 -12.51 0.69
C ALA A 261 7.90 -12.26 1.26
N MET A 262 8.91 -12.61 0.45
CA MET A 262 10.33 -12.32 0.68
C MET A 262 10.95 -11.72 -0.59
N ASP A 263 11.77 -10.68 -0.44
CA ASP A 263 12.53 -10.09 -1.54
C ASP A 263 13.92 -10.72 -1.73
N GLU A 264 14.62 -10.35 -2.80
CA GLU A 264 15.97 -10.83 -3.12
C GLU A 264 17.06 -10.42 -2.10
N ALA A 265 16.77 -9.44 -1.24
CA ALA A 265 17.62 -9.08 -0.12
C ALA A 265 17.29 -9.87 1.15
N MET A 266 16.46 -10.92 1.04
CA MET A 266 16.00 -11.78 2.12
C MET A 266 15.17 -11.04 3.19
N ASN A 267 14.60 -9.87 2.86
CA ASN A 267 13.65 -9.20 3.73
C ASN A 267 12.30 -9.90 3.64
N ILE A 268 11.77 -10.32 4.77
CA ILE A 268 10.51 -11.05 4.89
C ILE A 268 9.46 -10.20 5.62
N GLN A 269 8.19 -10.36 5.24
CA GLN A 269 7.10 -9.76 6.01
C GLN A 269 7.08 -10.27 7.47
N PRO A 270 6.93 -9.38 8.46
CA PRO A 270 6.88 -9.77 9.85
C PRO A 270 5.59 -10.53 10.18
N ARG A 271 5.66 -11.40 11.18
CA ARG A 271 4.46 -12.01 11.77
C ARG A 271 3.62 -10.95 12.48
N ASP A 272 4.28 -10.14 13.31
CA ASP A 272 3.63 -9.19 14.19
C ASP A 272 3.46 -7.82 13.53
N MET A 273 2.39 -7.13 13.92
CA MET A 273 2.08 -5.81 13.40
C MET A 273 3.05 -4.78 13.99
N TYR A 274 3.70 -4.01 13.12
CA TYR A 274 4.38 -2.77 13.51
C TYR A 274 3.35 -1.63 13.54
N TRP A 275 2.65 -1.47 14.66
CA TRP A 275 1.70 -0.37 14.81
C TRP A 275 2.45 0.97 14.89
N SER A 276 1.99 1.96 14.13
CA SER A 276 2.53 3.33 14.15
C SER A 276 1.40 4.36 14.09
N VAL A 277 1.69 5.60 14.47
CA VAL A 277 0.70 6.71 14.58
C VAL A 277 -0.14 6.91 13.31
N LEU A 278 0.49 6.82 12.13
CA LEU A 278 -0.19 6.99 10.84
C LEU A 278 -0.70 5.68 10.22
N GLY A 279 -0.36 4.52 10.80
CA GLY A 279 -0.75 3.22 10.25
C GLY A 279 -0.14 2.89 8.88
N MET A 280 0.90 3.60 8.47
CA MET A 280 1.54 3.43 7.17
C MET A 280 2.51 2.25 7.15
N MET A 281 2.76 1.73 5.95
CA MET A 281 3.69 0.59 5.72
C MET A 281 3.35 -0.67 6.52
N ASN A 282 2.07 -0.84 6.89
CA ASN A 282 1.59 -2.02 7.58
C ASN A 282 1.72 -3.24 6.66
N ASN A 283 2.70 -4.11 6.93
CA ASN A 283 3.01 -5.28 6.11
C ASN A 283 3.11 -6.62 6.87
N PRO A 284 2.37 -6.88 7.99
CA PRO A 284 2.38 -8.20 8.61
C PRO A 284 1.77 -9.24 7.66
N TRP A 285 1.89 -10.53 8.00
CA TRP A 285 1.27 -11.60 7.23
C TRP A 285 -0.22 -11.34 7.00
N PHE A 286 -0.66 -11.39 5.75
CA PHE A 286 -2.05 -11.17 5.41
C PHE A 286 -2.84 -12.45 5.73
N ARG A 287 -3.94 -12.31 6.48
CA ARG A 287 -4.71 -13.43 7.02
C ARG A 287 -6.14 -13.40 6.49
N VAL A 288 -6.59 -14.47 5.87
CA VAL A 288 -7.99 -14.71 5.49
C VAL A 288 -8.52 -15.85 6.35
N THR A 289 -9.56 -15.60 7.17
CA THR A 289 -10.16 -16.66 8.01
C THR A 289 -11.09 -17.56 7.21
N ILE A 290 -11.20 -18.80 7.66
CA ILE A 290 -12.08 -19.82 7.11
C ILE A 290 -13.10 -20.20 8.19
N THR A 291 -14.38 -20.00 7.91
CA THR A 291 -15.50 -20.46 8.75
C THR A 291 -16.22 -21.58 8.03
N LYS A 292 -16.62 -22.63 8.77
CA LYS A 292 -17.21 -23.85 8.21
C LYS A 292 -18.64 -23.94 8.70
N SER A 293 -19.60 -24.04 7.79
CA SER A 293 -21.01 -24.19 8.14
C SER A 293 -21.74 -24.96 7.04
N ASN A 294 -22.52 -25.97 7.42
CA ASN A 294 -23.40 -26.71 6.51
C ASN A 294 -22.72 -27.23 5.22
N GLY A 295 -21.48 -27.73 5.32
CA GLY A 295 -20.74 -28.23 4.15
C GLY A 295 -20.20 -27.13 3.23
N VAL A 296 -20.14 -25.88 3.70
CA VAL A 296 -19.62 -24.72 2.96
C VAL A 296 -18.49 -24.07 3.75
N LEU A 297 -17.40 -23.74 3.07
CA LEU A 297 -16.33 -22.89 3.58
C LEU A 297 -16.63 -21.44 3.22
N LYS A 298 -16.57 -20.53 4.20
CA LYS A 298 -16.73 -19.10 4.02
C LYS A 298 -15.45 -18.36 4.39
N PHE A 299 -15.03 -17.42 3.55
CA PHE A 299 -13.76 -16.71 3.72
C PHE A 299 -13.97 -15.26 4.15
N GLU A 300 -13.23 -14.79 5.16
CA GLU A 300 -13.25 -13.38 5.57
C GLU A 300 -11.85 -12.78 5.51
N HIS A 301 -11.70 -11.70 4.73
CA HIS A 301 -10.53 -10.82 4.76
C HIS A 301 -10.40 -10.04 6.09
N PRO A 302 -9.24 -9.42 6.39
CA PRO A 302 -9.05 -8.66 7.63
C PRO A 302 -10.08 -7.56 7.87
N THR A 303 -10.29 -6.72 6.86
CA THR A 303 -11.17 -5.56 6.87
C THR A 303 -11.78 -5.35 5.49
N GLN A 304 -12.83 -4.53 5.42
CA GLN A 304 -13.32 -3.95 4.18
C GLN A 304 -12.73 -2.53 3.97
N PRO A 305 -12.63 -2.03 2.73
CA PRO A 305 -12.06 -0.71 2.46
C PRO A 305 -12.91 0.43 3.03
N ALA A 306 -12.27 1.57 3.31
CA ALA A 306 -12.89 2.76 3.86
C ALA A 306 -13.60 2.50 5.20
N LEU A 307 -14.86 2.91 5.33
CA LEU A 307 -15.68 2.72 6.52
C LEU A 307 -16.69 1.58 6.36
N MET A 308 -16.52 0.73 5.34
CA MET A 308 -17.39 -0.42 5.15
C MET A 308 -17.20 -1.40 6.32
N PRO A 309 -18.28 -1.84 6.98
CA PRO A 309 -18.19 -2.84 8.01
C PRO A 309 -17.86 -4.21 7.41
N GLY A 310 -17.14 -5.03 8.15
CA GLY A 310 -16.85 -6.41 7.81
C GLY A 310 -15.39 -6.79 7.99
N GLY A 311 -15.15 -8.09 7.82
CA GLY A 311 -13.85 -8.70 8.02
C GLY A 311 -13.65 -9.25 9.42
N TRP A 312 -12.71 -10.19 9.53
CA TRP A 312 -12.52 -10.93 10.77
C TRP A 312 -11.98 -10.06 11.91
N MET A 313 -11.26 -8.96 11.62
CA MET A 313 -10.75 -8.07 12.67
C MET A 313 -11.87 -7.35 13.41
N GLU A 314 -12.91 -6.92 12.69
CA GLU A 314 -14.09 -6.28 13.31
C GLU A 314 -14.87 -7.29 14.14
N ARG A 315 -15.07 -8.52 13.62
CA ARG A 315 -15.72 -9.61 14.35
C ARG A 315 -14.98 -9.94 15.66
N VAL A 316 -13.67 -10.15 15.60
CA VAL A 316 -12.83 -10.42 16.78
C VAL A 316 -12.91 -9.27 17.79
N LYS A 317 -12.91 -8.01 17.33
CA LYS A 317 -13.05 -6.85 18.22
C LYS A 317 -14.42 -6.83 18.92
N LYS A 318 -15.51 -7.11 18.20
CA LYS A 318 -16.87 -7.22 18.77
C LYS A 318 -16.99 -8.33 19.79
N GLU A 319 -16.28 -9.44 19.56
CA GLU A 319 -16.22 -10.57 20.49
C GLU A 319 -15.32 -10.31 21.71
N GLY A 320 -14.60 -9.18 21.76
CA GLY A 320 -13.67 -8.82 22.85
C GLY A 320 -12.31 -9.51 22.76
N GLY A 321 -11.84 -9.85 21.56
CA GLY A 321 -10.51 -10.43 21.32
C GLY A 321 -9.41 -9.37 21.24
N ASP A 322 -8.17 -9.75 21.58
CA ASP A 322 -7.00 -8.86 21.48
C ASP A 322 -6.17 -9.13 20.23
N LEU A 323 -6.31 -8.27 19.21
CA LEU A 323 -5.56 -8.38 17.96
C LEU A 323 -4.04 -8.23 18.11
N THR A 324 -3.53 -7.79 19.28
CA THR A 324 -2.08 -7.67 19.55
C THR A 324 -1.47 -8.88 20.25
N ASN A 325 -2.25 -9.91 20.54
CA ASN A 325 -1.80 -11.05 21.35
C ASN A 325 -0.86 -12.04 20.64
N GLY A 326 -0.34 -11.71 19.44
CA GLY A 326 0.48 -12.63 18.66
C GLY A 326 -0.28 -13.84 18.08
N SER A 327 -1.61 -13.87 18.23
CA SER A 327 -2.51 -14.95 17.79
C SER A 327 -3.78 -14.39 17.11
N TRP A 328 -3.70 -13.18 16.55
CA TRP A 328 -4.79 -12.53 15.82
C TRP A 328 -6.11 -12.44 16.61
N GLY A 329 -6.02 -12.32 17.94
CA GLY A 329 -7.18 -12.26 18.84
C GLY A 329 -7.83 -13.61 19.16
N GLN A 330 -7.26 -14.73 18.70
CA GLN A 330 -7.61 -16.06 19.22
C GLN A 330 -7.26 -16.13 20.71
N ARG A 331 -8.19 -16.61 21.53
CA ARG A 331 -7.98 -16.80 22.97
C ARG A 331 -7.31 -18.14 23.24
N PRO A 332 -6.37 -18.23 24.19
CA PRO A 332 -5.98 -19.51 24.76
C PRO A 332 -7.21 -20.22 25.35
N ASN A 333 -7.29 -21.55 25.23
CA ASN A 333 -8.41 -22.33 25.79
C ASN A 333 -8.63 -21.99 27.27
N GLY A 334 -9.81 -21.44 27.60
CA GLY A 334 -10.26 -21.21 28.99
C GLY A 334 -10.35 -19.76 29.46
N GLU A 335 -9.94 -18.75 28.67
CA GLU A 335 -10.11 -17.34 29.06
C GLU A 335 -11.51 -16.80 28.78
N ALA A 336 -12.17 -16.28 29.82
CA ALA A 336 -13.47 -15.62 29.70
C ALA A 336 -13.39 -14.34 28.83
N PRO A 337 -14.47 -13.96 28.14
CA PRO A 337 -14.51 -12.72 27.38
C PRO A 337 -14.20 -11.52 28.27
N LYS A 338 -13.23 -10.69 27.88
CA LYS A 338 -13.15 -9.33 28.43
C LYS A 338 -14.31 -8.54 27.84
N GLU A 339 -15.09 -7.87 28.69
CA GLU A 339 -16.11 -6.94 28.23
C GLU A 339 -15.46 -5.90 27.29
N PRO A 340 -16.03 -5.70 26.09
CA PRO A 340 -15.48 -4.74 25.15
C PRO A 340 -15.51 -3.36 25.80
N THR A 341 -14.35 -2.70 25.85
CA THR A 341 -14.28 -1.30 26.28
C THR A 341 -15.08 -0.48 25.27
N ILE A 342 -16.15 0.18 25.72
CA ILE A 342 -16.93 1.09 24.88
C ILE A 342 -15.98 2.20 24.43
N VAL A 343 -15.57 2.15 23.17
CA VAL A 343 -14.85 3.25 22.54
C VAL A 343 -15.92 4.26 22.16
N GLU A 344 -15.97 5.41 22.86
CA GLU A 344 -16.80 6.53 22.43
C GLU A 344 -16.47 6.85 20.97
N GLU A 345 -17.47 6.70 20.11
CA GLU A 345 -17.32 6.98 18.69
C GLU A 345 -17.23 8.50 18.52
N ILE A 346 -16.02 9.00 18.33
CA ILE A 346 -15.80 10.42 18.02
C ILE A 346 -16.37 10.66 16.62
N ASP A 347 -17.54 11.30 16.55
CA ASP A 347 -18.14 11.75 15.30
C ASP A 347 -17.27 12.87 14.72
N MET A 348 -16.50 12.53 13.69
CA MET A 348 -15.63 13.46 12.98
C MET A 348 -16.40 14.35 11.98
N ARG A 349 -17.72 14.16 11.83
CA ARG A 349 -18.55 15.05 11.00
C ARG A 349 -18.73 16.39 11.70
N ALA A 350 -18.75 17.47 10.92
CA ALA A 350 -19.22 18.74 11.42
C ALA A 350 -20.65 18.57 11.96
N LYS A 351 -20.92 19.09 13.17
CA LYS A 351 -22.25 19.02 13.78
C LYS A 351 -23.30 19.60 12.80
N GLY A 352 -24.30 18.79 12.45
CA GLY A 352 -25.38 19.16 11.52
C GLY A 352 -25.12 18.82 10.04
N LEU A 353 -24.03 18.11 9.72
CA LEU A 353 -23.79 17.61 8.36
C LEU A 353 -24.48 16.25 8.15
N ASN A 354 -25.70 16.28 7.61
CA ASN A 354 -26.56 15.10 7.45
C ASN A 354 -26.58 14.58 6.01
N LYS A 355 -25.89 15.26 5.09
CA LYS A 355 -25.99 15.00 3.65
C LYS A 355 -25.12 13.80 3.29
N SER A 356 -25.76 12.71 2.88
CA SER A 356 -25.10 11.60 2.20
C SER A 356 -25.05 11.92 0.71
N ILE A 357 -23.86 11.85 0.11
CA ILE A 357 -23.66 11.98 -1.33
C ILE A 357 -23.53 10.57 -1.88
N ASP A 358 -24.41 10.18 -2.79
CA ASP A 358 -24.29 8.89 -3.47
C ASP A 358 -23.36 8.98 -4.70
N ILE A 359 -23.03 7.82 -5.27
CA ILE A 359 -22.08 7.75 -6.38
C ILE A 359 -22.62 8.39 -7.66
N GLU A 360 -23.94 8.51 -7.81
CA GLU A 360 -24.56 9.11 -8.98
C GLU A 360 -24.54 10.65 -8.86
N GLU A 361 -24.82 11.18 -7.67
CA GLU A 361 -24.62 12.60 -7.35
C GLU A 361 -23.14 12.99 -7.52
N LEU A 362 -22.20 12.17 -7.06
CA LEU A 362 -20.77 12.42 -7.28
C LEU A 362 -20.40 12.46 -8.78
N ARG A 363 -20.96 11.56 -9.59
CA ARG A 363 -20.70 11.51 -11.05
C ARG A 363 -21.20 12.75 -11.79
N GLN A 364 -22.28 13.38 -11.32
CA GLN A 364 -22.78 14.63 -11.90
C GLN A 364 -21.77 15.78 -11.77
N HIS A 365 -20.84 15.66 -10.82
CA HIS A 365 -19.74 16.58 -10.58
C HIS A 365 -18.40 16.08 -11.14
N SER A 366 -18.40 15.20 -12.16
CA SER A 366 -17.17 14.76 -12.84
C SER A 366 -16.69 15.70 -13.96
N GLY A 367 -17.51 16.70 -14.31
CA GLY A 367 -17.21 17.66 -15.37
C GLY A 367 -16.26 18.79 -14.92
N PRO A 368 -15.63 19.50 -15.88
CA PRO A 368 -14.62 20.52 -15.59
C PRO A 368 -15.15 21.80 -14.93
N GLY A 369 -16.48 22.01 -14.89
CA GLY A 369 -17.10 23.25 -14.40
C GLY A 369 -17.33 23.33 -12.89
N SER A 370 -17.50 22.19 -12.21
CA SER A 370 -17.70 22.12 -10.76
C SER A 370 -17.31 20.73 -10.22
N PRO A 371 -16.01 20.37 -10.29
CA PRO A 371 -15.56 19.05 -9.91
C PRO A 371 -15.64 18.86 -8.40
N TRP A 372 -16.21 17.73 -7.97
CA TRP A 372 -16.13 17.29 -6.58
C TRP A 372 -14.93 16.36 -6.41
N PHE A 373 -14.16 16.57 -5.35
CA PHE A 373 -13.01 15.74 -4.98
C PHE A 373 -13.35 15.06 -3.65
N VAL A 374 -13.21 13.73 -3.60
CA VAL A 374 -13.47 12.91 -2.40
C VAL A 374 -12.16 12.46 -1.78
#